data_AF-A0A6C0HG05-F1
#
_entry.id   AF-A0A6C0HG05-F1
#
_cell.length_a   1.000
_cell.length_b   1.000
_cell.length_c   1.000
_cell.angle_alpha   90.00
_cell.angle_beta   90.00
_cell.angle_gamma   90.00
#
_symmetry.space_group_name_H-M   'P 1'
#
loop_
_entity.id
_entity.type
_entity.pdbx_description
1 polymer ?
#
loop_
_entity_poly.entity_id
_entity_poly.type
_entity_poly.pdbx_seq_one_letter_code
_entity_poly.pdbx_strand_id
1 'polypeptide(L)'
;MSLQREDWGPKFWFILHTLAECSGSVSHPILANDEADNWTILLKIQAFVMPCALCKQHYLTWKMNHPLPDLRLVKGSERKSILSLWLWNCHNSVNQQNQKEIFTQELLQTTYTRQSIKQTLQEIVIMLKNALERSLLKSEDIKRWKTSFVHLQMLYGL
;
A
#
# COMPACT_ATOMS: atom_id res chain seq x y z
N MET A 1 18.75 1.96 -7.11
CA MET A 1 18.18 0.92 -6.21
C MET A 1 18.03 -0.37 -6.99
N SER A 2 18.34 -1.51 -6.37
CA SER A 2 18.18 -2.82 -6.99
C SER A 2 16.69 -3.21 -7.08
N LEU A 3 16.36 -4.13 -8.01
CA LEU A 3 15.01 -4.67 -8.21
C LEU A 3 14.79 -6.01 -7.48
N GLN A 4 15.75 -6.41 -6.64
CA GLN A 4 15.60 -7.57 -5.76
C GLN A 4 14.47 -7.32 -4.75
N ARG A 5 13.72 -8.38 -4.44
CA ARG A 5 12.47 -8.30 -3.66
C ARG A 5 12.71 -7.74 -2.26
N GLU A 6 13.88 -8.01 -1.71
CA GLU A 6 14.35 -7.63 -0.39
C GLU A 6 14.60 -6.12 -0.30
N ASP A 7 14.91 -5.46 -1.42
CA ASP A 7 15.17 -4.03 -1.45
C ASP A 7 13.87 -3.21 -1.48
N TRP A 8 12.91 -3.59 -2.33
CA TRP A 8 11.69 -2.79 -2.55
C TRP A 8 10.47 -3.28 -1.77
N GLY A 9 10.40 -4.57 -1.44
CA GLY A 9 9.24 -5.17 -0.75
C GLY A 9 8.96 -4.51 0.61
N PRO A 10 9.95 -4.44 1.51
CA PRO A 10 9.79 -3.77 2.81
C PRO A 10 9.36 -2.31 2.69
N LYS A 11 9.79 -1.61 1.64
CA LYS A 11 9.47 -0.20 1.40
C LYS A 11 8.00 -0.01 1.01
N PHE A 12 7.46 -0.86 0.14
CA PHE A 12 6.03 -0.83 -0.16
C PHE A 12 5.19 -1.15 1.08
N TRP A 13 5.57 -2.18 1.85
CA TRP A 13 4.86 -2.52 3.08
C TRP A 13 4.86 -1.35 4.07
N PHE A 14 6.02 -0.73 4.27
CA PHE A 14 6.14 0.44 5.13
C PHE A 14 5.20 1.57 4.70
N ILE A 15 5.21 1.95 3.43
CA ILE A 15 4.34 3.03 2.95
C ILE A 15 2.86 2.66 3.08
N LEU A 16 2.46 1.45 2.69
CA LEU A 16 1.05 1.03 2.74
C LEU A 16 0.54 0.98 4.18
N HIS A 17 1.32 0.43 5.12
CA HIS A 17 0.92 0.39 6.52
C HIS A 17 0.91 1.78 7.17
N THR A 18 1.88 2.64 6.87
CA THR A 18 1.87 4.02 7.37
C THR A 18 0.64 4.79 6.86
N LEU A 19 0.29 4.65 5.59
CA LEU A 19 -0.96 5.24 5.07
C LEU A 19 -2.20 4.68 5.76
N ALA A 20 -2.26 3.37 6.00
CA ALA A 20 -3.40 2.71 6.64
C ALA A 20 -3.61 3.24 8.07
N GLU A 21 -2.53 3.49 8.82
CA GLU A 21 -2.60 4.06 10.16
C GLU A 21 -3.18 5.48 10.20
N CYS A 22 -3.10 6.22 9.10
CA CYS A 22 -3.68 7.56 8.93
C CYS A 22 -5.10 7.55 8.36
N SER A 23 -5.57 6.42 7.83
CA SER A 23 -6.88 6.35 7.19
C SER A 23 -8.03 6.63 8.17
N GLY A 24 -9.14 7.14 7.65
CA GLY A 24 -10.29 7.55 8.44
C GLY A 24 -10.09 8.81 9.27
N SER A 25 -8.94 9.48 9.19
CA SER A 25 -8.69 10.78 9.85
C SER A 25 -9.44 11.95 9.19
N VAL A 26 -9.94 11.76 7.97
CA VAL A 26 -10.65 12.78 7.20
C VAL A 26 -12.12 12.84 7.64
N SER A 27 -12.51 13.94 8.28
CA SER A 27 -13.87 14.14 8.82
C SER A 27 -14.87 14.73 7.82
N HIS A 28 -14.39 15.51 6.83
CA HIS A 28 -15.26 16.15 5.84
C HIS A 28 -15.81 15.11 4.84
N PRO A 29 -17.14 14.97 4.65
CA PRO A 29 -17.73 13.87 3.87
C PRO A 29 -17.23 13.73 2.43
N ILE A 30 -17.02 14.85 1.73
CA ILE A 30 -16.51 14.83 0.35
C ILE A 30 -15.08 14.27 0.32
N LEU A 31 -14.22 14.78 1.19
CA LEU A 31 -12.82 14.35 1.27
C LEU A 31 -12.71 12.91 1.79
N ALA A 32 -13.65 12.46 2.62
CA ALA A 32 -13.73 11.07 3.07
C ALA A 32 -14.11 10.11 1.93
N ASN A 33 -14.87 10.55 0.93
CA ASN A 33 -15.13 9.77 -0.28
C ASN A 33 -13.90 9.77 -1.19
N ASP A 34 -13.20 10.90 -1.33
CA ASP A 34 -11.94 10.97 -2.08
C ASP A 34 -10.89 10.03 -1.47
N GLU A 35 -10.79 9.96 -0.14
CA GLU A 35 -9.93 9.02 0.57
C GLU A 35 -10.25 7.56 0.19
N ALA A 36 -11.54 7.19 0.21
CA ALA A 36 -12.00 5.85 -0.14
C ALA A 36 -11.68 5.48 -1.61
N ASP A 37 -11.90 6.42 -2.53
CA ASP A 37 -11.63 6.23 -3.95
C ASP A 37 -10.13 6.06 -4.20
N ASN A 38 -9.30 6.88 -3.59
CA ASN A 38 -7.85 6.79 -3.76
C ASN A 38 -7.28 5.51 -3.14
N TRP A 39 -7.79 5.03 -2.00
CA TRP A 39 -7.44 3.71 -1.49
C TRP A 39 -7.82 2.58 -2.44
N THR A 40 -9.05 2.63 -2.97
CA THR A 40 -9.56 1.64 -3.92
C THR A 40 -8.67 1.57 -5.16
N ILE A 41 -8.29 2.73 -5.71
CA ILE A 41 -7.39 2.80 -6.88
C ILE A 41 -5.99 2.32 -6.51
N LEU A 42 -5.43 2.77 -5.39
CA LEU A 42 -4.08 2.42 -4.95
C LEU A 42 -3.91 0.90 -4.80
N LEU A 43 -4.82 0.25 -4.06
CA LEU A 43 -4.78 -1.21 -3.87
C LEU A 43 -5.11 -1.97 -5.15
N LYS A 44 -5.97 -1.41 -6.02
CA LYS A 44 -6.24 -2.02 -7.33
C LYS A 44 -4.99 -2.04 -8.21
N ILE A 45 -4.21 -0.96 -8.22
CA ILE A 45 -3.05 -0.79 -9.11
C ILE A 45 -1.73 -1.27 -8.48
N GLN A 46 -1.69 -1.52 -7.17
CA GLN A 46 -0.49 -1.91 -6.43
C GLN A 46 0.26 -3.09 -7.07
N ALA A 47 -0.44 -4.13 -7.53
CA ALA A 47 0.17 -5.29 -8.19
C ALA A 47 0.92 -4.94 -9.48
N PHE A 48 0.49 -3.88 -10.17
CA PHE A 48 1.02 -3.45 -11.46
C PHE A 48 2.23 -2.53 -11.35
N VAL A 49 2.59 -2.13 -10.12
CA VAL A 49 3.84 -1.40 -9.83
C VAL A 49 4.85 -2.26 -9.07
N MET A 50 4.59 -3.56 -8.90
CA MET A 50 5.56 -4.52 -8.38
C MET A 50 6.37 -5.11 -9.54
N PRO A 51 7.72 -4.99 -9.55
CA PRO A 51 8.55 -5.47 -10.65
C PRO A 51 8.70 -7.00 -10.69
N CYS A 52 8.26 -7.73 -9.66
CA CYS A 52 8.32 -9.18 -9.60
C CYS A 52 6.97 -9.81 -10.02
N ALA A 53 7.00 -10.63 -11.08
CA ALA A 53 5.82 -11.34 -11.59
C ALA A 53 5.17 -12.26 -10.54
N LEU A 54 5.97 -12.98 -9.76
CA LEU A 54 5.46 -13.87 -8.70
C LEU A 54 4.75 -13.07 -7.60
N CYS A 55 5.38 -11.98 -7.11
CA CYS A 55 4.76 -11.11 -6.11
C CYS A 55 3.45 -10.49 -6.61
N LYS A 56 3.43 -10.06 -7.88
CA LYS A 56 2.22 -9.56 -8.54
C LYS A 56 1.11 -10.62 -8.54
N GLN A 57 1.41 -11.86 -8.93
CA GLN A 57 0.43 -12.95 -8.94
C GLN A 57 -0.11 -13.25 -7.53
N HIS A 58 0.77 -13.32 -6.53
CA HIS A 58 0.36 -13.55 -5.13
C HIS A 58 -0.56 -12.44 -4.63
N TYR A 59 -0.23 -11.17 -4.88
CA TYR A 59 -1.06 -10.04 -4.48
C TYR A 59 -2.42 -10.04 -5.19
N LEU A 60 -2.45 -10.34 -6.49
CA LEU A 60 -3.70 -10.43 -7.25
C LEU A 60 -4.60 -11.56 -6.72
N THR A 61 -4.01 -12.72 -6.40
CA THR A 61 -4.72 -13.86 -5.80
C THR A 61 -5.27 -13.50 -4.42
N TRP A 62 -4.46 -12.85 -3.58
CA TRP A 62 -4.89 -12.36 -2.27
C TRP A 62 -6.11 -11.45 -2.40
N LYS A 63 -6.04 -10.45 -3.28
CA LYS A 63 -7.12 -9.47 -3.50
C LYS A 63 -8.41 -10.11 -4.01
N MET A 64 -8.30 -11.14 -4.86
CA MET A 64 -9.45 -11.88 -5.37
C MET A 64 -10.14 -12.68 -4.27
N ASN A 65 -9.36 -13.33 -3.39
CA ASN A 65 -9.88 -14.18 -2.32
C ASN A 65 -10.35 -13.39 -1.09
N HIS A 66 -9.86 -12.15 -0.92
CA HIS A 66 -10.16 -11.28 0.22
C HIS A 66 -10.61 -9.92 -0.31
N PRO A 67 -11.80 -9.81 -0.91
CA PRO A 67 -12.31 -8.52 -1.38
C PRO A 67 -12.50 -7.56 -0.19
N LEU A 68 -12.13 -6.30 -0.38
CA LEU A 68 -12.49 -5.23 0.55
C LEU A 68 -13.96 -4.85 0.36
N PRO A 69 -14.65 -4.42 1.44
CA PRO A 69 -15.97 -3.80 1.30
C PRO A 69 -15.87 -2.48 0.52
N ASP A 70 -17.00 -1.92 0.13
CA ASP A 70 -17.04 -0.57 -0.41
C ASP A 70 -16.57 0.44 0.64
N LEU A 71 -15.37 0.98 0.44
CA LEU A 71 -14.73 1.91 1.37
C LEU A 71 -15.47 3.25 1.50
N ARG A 72 -16.39 3.59 0.59
CA ARG A 72 -17.26 4.78 0.75
C ARG A 72 -18.30 4.59 1.86
N LEU A 73 -18.69 3.35 2.13
CA LEU A 73 -19.64 3.00 3.19
C LEU A 73 -18.98 2.92 4.57
N VAL A 74 -17.67 2.69 4.61
CA VAL A 74 -16.88 2.56 5.83
C VAL A 74 -16.18 3.87 6.16
N LYS A 75 -16.35 4.41 7.37
CA LYS A 75 -15.84 5.75 7.75
C LYS A 75 -15.03 5.72 9.05
N GLY A 76 -14.24 6.77 9.26
CA GLY A 76 -13.55 6.98 10.53
C GLY A 76 -12.64 5.81 10.93
N SER A 77 -12.61 5.49 12.22
CA SER A 77 -11.79 4.41 12.78
C SER A 77 -12.08 3.03 12.17
N GLU A 78 -13.30 2.77 11.70
CA GLU A 78 -13.64 1.49 11.07
C GLU A 78 -12.86 1.29 9.78
N ARG A 79 -12.70 2.34 8.97
CA ARG A 79 -11.92 2.30 7.72
C ARG A 79 -10.46 1.95 8.01
N LYS A 80 -9.89 2.56 9.04
CA LYS A 80 -8.55 2.23 9.53
C LYS A 80 -8.44 0.78 9.94
N SER A 81 -9.34 0.29 10.77
CA SER A 81 -9.31 -1.10 11.23
C SER A 81 -9.37 -2.08 10.06
N ILE A 82 -10.24 -1.84 9.06
CA ILE A 82 -10.36 -2.71 7.89
C ILE A 82 -9.09 -2.69 7.04
N LEU A 83 -8.56 -1.51 6.72
CA LEU A 83 -7.37 -1.38 5.87
C LEU A 83 -6.12 -1.94 6.55
N SER A 84 -5.89 -1.60 7.83
CA SER A 84 -4.75 -2.10 8.60
C SER A 84 -4.82 -3.63 8.73
N LEU A 85 -5.99 -4.20 9.05
CA LEU A 85 -6.17 -5.66 9.17
C LEU A 85 -6.00 -6.38 7.83
N TRP A 86 -6.56 -5.83 6.74
CA TRP A 86 -6.45 -6.44 5.42
C TRP A 86 -5.00 -6.48 4.92
N LEU A 87 -4.27 -5.37 5.08
CA LEU A 87 -2.85 -5.29 4.71
C LEU A 87 -2.00 -6.20 5.59
N TRP A 88 -2.29 -6.25 6.90
CA TRP A 88 -1.58 -7.12 7.85
C TRP A 88 -1.74 -8.60 7.51
N ASN A 89 -2.97 -9.04 7.25
CA ASN A 89 -3.25 -10.40 6.81
C ASN A 89 -2.53 -10.72 5.49
N CYS A 90 -2.54 -9.78 4.53
CA CYS A 90 -1.82 -9.94 3.27
C CYS A 90 -0.31 -10.11 3.48
N HIS A 91 0.29 -9.25 4.30
CA HIS A 91 1.71 -9.26 4.60
C HIS A 91 2.11 -10.55 5.32
N ASN A 92 1.34 -10.98 6.32
CA ASN A 92 1.61 -12.21 7.04
C ASN A 92 1.41 -13.47 6.20
N SER A 93 0.47 -13.48 5.25
CA SER A 93 0.37 -14.55 4.26
C SER A 93 1.66 -14.67 3.43
N VAL A 94 2.25 -13.54 3.03
CA VAL A 94 3.54 -13.52 2.34
C VAL A 94 4.69 -13.94 3.26
N ASN A 95 4.70 -13.55 4.53
CA ASN A 95 5.72 -13.98 5.49
C ASN A 95 5.66 -15.49 5.72
N GLN A 96 4.46 -16.05 5.91
CA GLN A 96 4.25 -17.48 6.07
C GLN A 96 4.77 -18.28 4.86
N GLN A 97 4.44 -17.84 3.63
CA GLN A 97 4.94 -18.46 2.40
C GLN A 97 6.46 -18.45 2.29
N ASN A 98 7.10 -17.39 2.80
CA ASN A 98 8.55 -17.23 2.79
C ASN A 98 9.23 -17.74 4.07
N GLN A 99 8.49 -18.43 4.97
CA GLN A 99 9.00 -18.91 6.25
C GLN A 99 9.65 -17.81 7.11
N LYS A 100 9.12 -16.59 7.03
CA LYS A 100 9.51 -15.45 7.87
C LYS A 100 8.65 -15.39 9.12
N GLU A 101 9.15 -14.70 10.13
CA GLU A 101 8.40 -14.43 11.35
C GLU A 101 7.08 -13.72 11.04
N ILE A 102 6.02 -14.14 11.74
CA ILE A 102 4.70 -13.52 11.66
C ILE A 102 4.73 -12.24 12.48
N PHE A 103 4.37 -11.14 11.84
CA PHE A 103 4.28 -9.85 12.49
C PHE A 103 2.98 -9.78 13.30
N THR A 104 3.03 -9.45 14.59
CA THR A 104 1.80 -9.39 15.41
C THR A 104 1.02 -8.10 15.15
N GLN A 105 -0.28 -8.11 15.41
CA GLN A 105 -1.14 -6.95 15.12
C GLN A 105 -0.81 -5.77 16.05
N GLU A 106 -0.41 -6.05 17.29
CA GLU A 106 -0.04 -5.06 18.30
C GLU A 106 1.17 -4.22 17.87
N LEU A 107 2.05 -4.79 17.05
CA LEU A 107 3.22 -4.11 16.52
C LEU A 107 2.87 -3.14 15.37
N LEU A 108 1.71 -3.25 14.73
CA LEU A 108 1.35 -2.38 13.59
C LEU A 108 1.38 -0.91 13.99
N GLN A 109 0.67 -0.58 15.08
CA GLN A 109 0.52 0.80 15.50
C GLN A 109 1.88 1.37 15.91
N THR A 110 2.67 0.65 16.72
CA THR A 110 3.98 1.13 17.19
C THR A 110 5.01 1.22 16.07
N THR A 111 4.93 0.34 15.06
CA THR A 111 5.90 0.31 13.95
C THR A 111 5.62 1.41 12.92
N TYR A 112 4.35 1.67 12.59
CA TYR A 112 3.99 2.51 11.43
C TYR A 112 3.38 3.87 11.77
N THR A 113 2.92 4.09 13.01
CA THR A 113 2.32 5.37 13.40
C THR A 113 3.34 6.51 13.40
N ARG A 114 2.97 7.66 12.80
CA ARG A 114 3.77 8.91 12.77
C ARG A 114 5.16 8.77 12.14
N GLN A 115 5.34 7.78 11.28
CA GLN A 115 6.59 7.61 10.55
C GLN A 115 6.64 8.53 9.32
N SER A 116 7.78 9.18 9.09
CA SER A 116 8.00 9.92 7.83
C SER A 116 8.20 8.94 6.69
N ILE A 117 7.43 9.10 5.61
CA ILE A 117 7.55 8.26 4.40
C ILE A 117 8.41 8.88 3.31
N LYS A 118 8.95 10.10 3.52
CA LYS A 118 9.62 10.89 2.47
C LYS A 118 10.80 10.15 1.85
N GLN A 119 11.71 9.62 2.68
CA GLN A 119 12.89 8.89 2.20
C GLN A 119 12.48 7.58 1.50
N THR A 120 11.60 6.80 2.12
CA THR A 120 11.12 5.54 1.55
C THR A 120 10.42 5.75 0.21
N LEU A 121 9.66 6.85 0.06
CA LEU A 121 9.02 7.21 -1.19
C LEU A 121 10.03 7.57 -2.28
N GLN A 122 11.08 8.32 -1.95
CA GLN A 122 12.15 8.62 -2.91
C GLN A 122 12.82 7.36 -3.43
N GLU A 123 13.09 6.40 -2.55
CA GLU A 123 13.64 5.10 -2.88
C GLU A 123 12.71 4.29 -3.80
N ILE A 124 11.40 4.26 -3.51
CA ILE A 124 10.41 3.62 -4.38
C ILE A 124 10.36 4.32 -5.75
N VAL A 125 10.37 5.65 -5.80
CA VAL A 125 10.36 6.39 -7.08
C VAL A 125 11.57 6.04 -7.93
N ILE A 126 12.76 5.92 -7.33
CA ILE A 126 13.98 5.48 -8.03
C ILE A 126 13.80 4.05 -8.57
N MET A 127 13.22 3.15 -7.77
CA MET A 127 12.93 1.78 -8.20
C MET A 127 11.95 1.73 -9.37
N LEU A 128 10.86 2.49 -9.31
CA LEU A 128 9.86 2.53 -10.38
C LEU A 128 10.47 3.05 -11.68
N LYS A 129 11.36 4.05 -11.63
CA LYS A 129 12.13 4.52 -12.80
C LYS A 129 13.02 3.41 -13.37
N ASN A 130 13.81 2.76 -12.53
CA ASN A 130 14.69 1.66 -12.93
C ASN A 130 13.91 0.49 -13.56
N ALA A 131 12.73 0.17 -13.04
CA ALA A 131 11.89 -0.90 -13.57
C ALA A 131 11.20 -0.49 -14.89
N LEU A 132 10.84 0.79 -15.04
CA LEU A 132 10.33 1.35 -16.31
C LEU A 132 11.39 1.32 -17.41
N GLU A 133 12.63 1.73 -17.13
CA GLU A 133 13.75 1.69 -18.08
C GLU A 133 14.04 0.27 -18.58
N ARG A 134 13.78 -0.74 -17.74
CA ARG A 134 13.92 -2.17 -18.07
C ARG A 134 12.66 -2.78 -18.68
N SER A 135 11.63 -1.97 -18.99
CA SER A 135 10.35 -2.43 -19.53
C SER A 135 9.61 -3.46 -18.67
N LEU A 136 9.88 -3.49 -17.36
CA LEU A 136 9.20 -4.39 -16.42
C LEU A 136 7.86 -3.82 -15.94
N LEU A 137 7.72 -2.50 -15.94
CA LEU A 137 6.52 -1.77 -15.54
C LEU A 137 6.08 -0.82 -16.65
N LYS A 138 4.79 -0.47 -16.66
CA LYS A 138 4.24 0.52 -17.58
C LYS A 138 4.19 1.91 -16.94
N SER A 139 4.46 2.94 -17.73
CA SER A 139 4.37 4.34 -17.28
C SER A 139 2.97 4.73 -16.81
N GLU A 140 1.92 4.19 -17.44
CA GLU A 140 0.52 4.43 -17.07
C GLU A 140 0.19 3.91 -15.66
N ASP A 141 0.67 2.72 -15.31
CA ASP A 141 0.42 2.09 -14.02
C ASP A 141 1.15 2.86 -12.91
N ILE A 142 2.40 3.25 -13.16
CA ILE A 142 3.20 4.10 -12.26
C ILE A 142 2.51 5.44 -12.04
N LYS A 143 2.03 6.10 -13.10
CA LYS A 143 1.36 7.40 -13.00
C LYS A 143 0.10 7.29 -12.13
N ARG A 144 -0.75 6.29 -12.39
CA ARG A 144 -1.98 6.07 -11.63
C ARG A 144 -1.72 5.78 -10.16
N TRP A 145 -0.75 4.89 -9.88
CA TRP A 145 -0.33 4.60 -8.52
C TRP A 145 0.16 5.85 -7.78
N LYS A 146 1.04 6.63 -8.43
CA LYS A 146 1.59 7.86 -7.86
C LYS A 146 0.49 8.90 -7.59
N THR A 147 -0.45 9.08 -8.51
CA THR A 147 -1.56 10.02 -8.31
C THR A 147 -2.39 9.67 -7.08
N SER A 148 -2.83 8.41 -6.96
CA SER A 148 -3.62 8.00 -5.79
C SER A 148 -2.82 8.06 -4.49
N PHE A 149 -1.55 7.68 -4.53
CA PHE A 149 -0.65 7.79 -3.40
C PHE A 149 -0.50 9.25 -2.93
N VAL A 150 -0.23 10.19 -3.85
CA VAL A 150 -0.05 11.61 -3.52
C VAL A 150 -1.34 12.23 -2.97
N HIS A 151 -2.50 11.87 -3.50
CA HIS A 151 -3.78 12.31 -2.93
C HIS A 151 -3.96 11.88 -1.47
N LEU A 152 -3.69 10.60 -1.16
CA LEU A 152 -3.75 10.10 0.21
C LEU A 152 -2.73 10.80 1.10
N GLN A 153 -1.51 10.98 0.62
CA GLN A 153 -0.46 11.72 1.33
C GLN A 153 -0.91 13.14 1.70
N MET A 154 -1.52 13.87 0.75
CA MET A 154 -2.04 15.22 1.01
C MET A 154 -3.19 15.23 2.01
N LEU A 155 -4.13 14.27 1.91
CA LEU A 155 -5.24 14.14 2.85
C LEU A 155 -4.75 13.89 4.29
N TYR A 156 -3.64 13.20 4.46
CA TYR A 156 -3.07 12.85 5.77
C TYR A 156 -2.01 13.83 6.28
N GLY A 157 -1.58 14.79 5.47
CA GLY A 157 -0.51 15.73 5.84
C GLY A 157 0.86 15.07 6.03
N LEU A 158 1.18 14.04 5.24
CA LEU A 158 2.43 13.27 5.28
C LEU A 158 3.52 13.78 4.33
#